data_AF-A0AAU5S1G8-F1
#
_entry.id   AF-A0AAU5S1G8-F1
#
_cell.length_a   1.000
_cell.length_b   1.000
_cell.length_c   1.000
_cell.angle_alpha   90.00
_cell.angle_beta   90.00
_cell.angle_gamma   90.00
#
_symmetry.space_group_name_H-M   'P 1'
#
loop_
_entity.id
_entity.type
_entity.pdbx_description
1 polymer ?
#
loop_
_entity_poly.entity_id
_entity_poly.type
_entity_poly.pdbx_seq_one_letter_code
_entity_poly.pdbx_strand_id
1 'polypeptide(L)'
;MSQLRGFLPWIVFAVVSSLAWQWAALLALALGVLSLVKDRRAGVTADAQILEFGTVAYFGALTAVAFADPHSPLRDVAGGLSSAWLALIAAVTLLVRRPFVLGIAKRHTAPEVWTTPLFRRTCTVLTGAWTIGFTLSAVATLACEAAGSGTLPRVIVQVLGFGLPAAFTRSYVKKVRDRARGSHGSHVPAIAVGGETTFSTVPPAGR
;
A
#
# COMPACT_ATOMS: atom_id res chain seq x y z
N MET A 1 4.95 9.77 4.63
CA MET A 1 5.88 8.62 4.52
C MET A 1 5.08 7.37 4.21
N SER A 2 5.61 6.52 3.32
CA SER A 2 4.91 5.85 2.21
C SER A 2 4.00 4.66 2.57
N GLN A 3 2.92 4.50 1.78
CA GLN A 3 2.06 3.29 1.70
C GLN A 3 2.85 1.97 1.61
N LEU A 4 4.11 2.04 1.20
CA LEU A 4 5.05 0.92 1.08
C LEU A 4 5.40 0.26 2.41
N ARG A 5 5.21 0.92 3.57
CA ARG A 5 5.54 0.31 4.88
C ARG A 5 4.76 -0.97 5.18
N GLY A 6 3.47 -1.01 4.84
CA GLY A 6 2.64 -2.22 5.03
C GLY A 6 3.07 -3.37 4.10
N PHE A 7 3.74 -3.05 2.99
CA PHE A 7 4.24 -4.03 2.02
C PHE A 7 5.69 -4.43 2.26
N LEU A 8 6.35 -3.89 3.29
CA LEU A 8 7.76 -4.14 3.56
C LEU A 8 8.09 -5.64 3.73
N PRO A 9 7.32 -6.44 4.49
CA PRO A 9 7.57 -7.88 4.62
C PRO A 9 7.55 -8.61 3.26
N TRP A 10 6.61 -8.23 2.40
CA TRP A 10 6.42 -8.82 1.07
C TRP A 10 7.58 -8.48 0.12
N ILE A 11 8.06 -7.24 0.16
CA ILE A 11 9.21 -6.80 -0.64
C ILE A 11 10.48 -7.52 -0.17
N VAL A 12 10.69 -7.61 1.14
CA VAL A 12 11.84 -8.33 1.72
C VAL A 12 11.80 -9.80 1.31
N PHE A 13 10.64 -10.45 1.43
CA PHE A 13 10.49 -11.83 0.99
C PHE A 13 10.79 -12.00 -0.50
N ALA A 14 10.25 -11.15 -1.37
CA ALA A 14 10.46 -11.22 -2.82
C ALA A 14 11.94 -11.15 -3.23
N VAL A 15 12.75 -10.38 -2.51
CA VAL A 15 14.19 -10.22 -2.82
C VAL A 15 14.99 -11.37 -2.21
N VAL A 16 14.77 -11.68 -0.93
CA VAL A 16 15.63 -12.60 -0.15
C VAL A 16 15.28 -14.06 -0.40
N SER A 17 14.05 -14.38 -0.82
CA SER A 17 13.61 -15.77 -1.01
C SER A 17 14.42 -16.54 -2.05
N SER A 18 14.98 -15.84 -3.04
CA SER A 18 15.84 -16.41 -4.08
C SER A 18 17.14 -17.01 -3.53
N LEU A 19 17.67 -16.44 -2.45
CA LEU A 19 18.91 -16.87 -1.80
C LEU A 19 18.64 -17.85 -0.65
N ALA A 20 17.65 -17.55 0.18
CA ALA A 20 17.39 -18.31 1.40
C ALA A 20 15.89 -18.24 1.78
N TRP A 21 15.05 -19.04 1.12
CA TRP A 21 13.60 -18.98 1.26
C TRP A 21 13.07 -19.17 2.70
N GLN A 22 13.70 -20.06 3.48
CA GLN A 22 13.34 -20.30 4.89
C GLN A 22 13.59 -19.06 5.76
N TRP A 23 14.78 -18.48 5.64
CA TRP A 23 15.16 -17.29 6.38
C TRP A 23 14.43 -16.04 5.89
N ALA A 24 14.13 -15.96 4.59
CA ALA A 24 13.30 -14.91 4.02
C ALA A 24 11.88 -14.94 4.61
N ALA A 25 11.27 -16.13 4.71
CA ALA A 25 9.95 -16.29 5.32
C ALA A 25 9.96 -15.87 6.79
N LEU A 26 10.98 -16.29 7.55
CA LEU A 26 11.13 -15.93 8.96
C LEU A 26 11.38 -14.42 9.15
N LEU A 27 12.22 -13.79 8.32
CA LEU A 27 12.46 -12.35 8.35
C LEU A 27 11.18 -11.57 8.02
N ALA A 28 10.43 -12.01 7.01
CA ALA A 28 9.15 -11.39 6.66
C ALA A 28 8.12 -11.55 7.79
N LEU A 29 8.07 -12.71 8.45
CA LEU A 29 7.25 -12.94 9.64
C LEU A 29 7.63 -11.98 10.77
N ALA A 30 8.92 -11.86 11.09
CA ALA A 30 9.41 -10.97 12.13
C ALA A 30 9.04 -9.50 11.85
N LEU A 31 9.19 -9.04 10.61
CA LEU A 31 8.78 -7.69 10.19
C LEU A 31 7.27 -7.49 10.28
N GLY A 32 6.48 -8.50 9.90
CA GLY A 32 5.02 -8.50 10.02
C GLY A 32 4.57 -8.38 11.48
N VAL A 33 5.11 -9.23 12.36
CA VAL A 33 4.80 -9.22 13.80
C VAL A 33 5.23 -7.91 14.45
N LEU A 34 6.42 -7.40 14.13
CA LEU A 34 6.90 -6.11 14.65
C LEU A 34 5.97 -4.96 14.24
N SER A 35 5.51 -4.96 12.99
CA SER A 35 4.59 -3.95 12.48
C SER A 35 3.23 -4.05 13.17
N LEU A 36 2.70 -5.27 13.31
CA LEU A 36 1.44 -5.54 14.00
C LEU A 36 1.48 -5.10 15.47
N VAL A 37 2.56 -5.42 16.20
CA VAL A 37 2.75 -5.05 17.61
C VAL A 37 2.88 -3.54 17.76
N LYS A 38 3.66 -2.88 16.89
CA LYS A 38 3.78 -1.41 16.90
C LYS A 38 2.44 -0.73 16.68
N ASP A 39 1.67 -1.20 15.70
CA ASP A 39 0.37 -0.63 15.39
C ASP A 39 -0.67 -0.91 16.49
N ARG A 40 -0.64 -2.11 17.10
CA ARG A 40 -1.46 -2.45 18.27
C ARG A 40 -1.15 -1.52 19.45
N ARG A 41 0.13 -1.28 19.74
CA ARG A 41 0.57 -0.37 20.81
C ARG A 41 0.20 1.09 20.53
N ALA A 42 0.11 1.48 19.26
CA ALA A 42 -0.33 2.81 18.85
C ALA A 42 -1.86 2.97 18.83
N GLY A 43 -2.63 1.97 19.28
CA GLY A 43 -4.10 2.04 19.35
C GLY A 43 -4.78 1.98 17.99
N VAL A 44 -4.12 1.45 16.96
CA VAL A 44 -4.70 1.33 15.62
C VAL A 44 -5.85 0.32 15.64
N THR A 45 -7.00 0.71 15.10
CA THR A 45 -8.20 -0.15 15.01
C THR A 45 -7.92 -1.40 14.18
N ALA A 46 -8.47 -2.55 14.58
CA ALA A 46 -8.29 -3.84 13.89
C ALA A 46 -8.64 -3.80 12.39
N ASP A 47 -9.62 -2.97 11.99
CA ASP A 47 -10.00 -2.75 10.59
C ASP A 47 -8.86 -2.19 9.72
N ALA A 48 -7.95 -1.46 10.35
CA ALA A 48 -6.77 -0.89 9.70
C ALA A 48 -5.53 -1.81 9.83
N GLN A 49 -5.72 -3.02 10.37
CA GLN A 49 -4.68 -4.02 10.60
C GLN A 49 -4.91 -5.34 9.82
N ILE A 50 -5.92 -5.39 8.94
CA ILE A 50 -6.29 -6.61 8.20
C ILE A 50 -5.11 -7.11 7.36
N LEU A 51 -4.35 -6.21 6.75
CA LEU A 51 -3.17 -6.55 5.96
C LEU A 51 -2.07 -7.16 6.84
N GLU A 52 -1.86 -6.61 8.03
CA GLU A 52 -0.88 -7.06 9.01
C GLU A 52 -1.24 -8.44 9.56
N PHE A 53 -2.52 -8.69 9.88
CA PHE A 53 -2.99 -10.03 10.24
C PHE A 53 -2.78 -11.03 9.12
N GLY A 54 -3.17 -10.68 7.89
CA GLY A 54 -2.99 -11.54 6.74
C GLY A 54 -1.51 -11.82 6.43
N THR A 55 -0.64 -10.84 6.68
CA THR A 55 0.82 -10.95 6.54
C THR A 55 1.40 -11.90 7.57
N VAL A 56 1.06 -11.75 8.84
CA VAL A 56 1.52 -12.64 9.92
C VAL A 56 0.99 -14.06 9.72
N ALA A 57 -0.27 -14.22 9.33
CA ALA A 57 -0.86 -15.53 9.06
C ALA A 57 -0.15 -16.26 7.92
N TYR A 58 0.05 -15.58 6.77
CA TYR A 58 0.72 -16.15 5.61
C TYR A 58 2.17 -16.49 5.90
N PHE A 59 2.97 -15.54 6.40
CA PHE A 59 4.38 -15.82 6.68
C PHE A 59 4.57 -16.77 7.85
N GLY A 60 3.62 -16.84 8.80
CA GLY A 60 3.62 -17.85 9.86
C GLY A 60 3.50 -19.26 9.28
N ALA A 61 2.47 -19.47 8.44
CA ALA A 61 2.27 -20.75 7.75
C ALA A 61 3.44 -21.08 6.81
N LEU A 62 3.90 -20.11 6.01
CA LEU A 62 5.00 -20.31 5.08
C LEU A 62 6.31 -20.64 5.80
N THR A 63 6.59 -19.99 6.92
CA THR A 63 7.77 -20.29 7.75
C THR A 63 7.67 -21.70 8.35
N ALA A 64 6.51 -22.08 8.90
CA ALA A 64 6.30 -23.41 9.44
C ALA A 64 6.56 -24.50 8.39
N VAL A 65 6.02 -24.32 7.18
CA VAL A 65 6.26 -25.23 6.06
C VAL A 65 7.72 -25.21 5.63
N ALA A 66 8.33 -24.04 5.49
CA ALA A 66 9.71 -23.92 5.04
C ALA A 66 10.71 -24.61 5.98
N PHE A 67 10.45 -24.61 7.29
CA PHE A 67 11.29 -25.30 8.27
C PHE A 67 10.94 -26.79 8.42
N ALA A 68 9.68 -27.18 8.19
CA ALA A 68 9.27 -28.58 8.23
C ALA A 68 9.72 -29.38 6.99
N ASP A 69 9.67 -28.75 5.80
CA ASP A 69 10.10 -29.34 4.54
C ASP A 69 10.89 -28.30 3.70
N PRO A 70 12.23 -28.23 3.90
CA PRO A 70 13.10 -27.31 3.18
C PRO A 70 13.16 -27.51 1.66
N HIS A 71 12.79 -28.71 1.19
CA HIS A 71 12.80 -29.12 -0.21
C HIS A 71 11.40 -29.13 -0.83
N SER A 72 10.42 -28.57 -0.14
CA SER A 72 9.04 -28.53 -0.60
C SER A 72 8.92 -27.86 -1.97
N PRO A 73 8.07 -28.38 -2.88
CA PRO A 73 7.78 -27.73 -4.16
C PRO A 73 7.14 -26.34 -3.98
N LEU A 74 6.65 -26.03 -2.77
CA LEU A 74 6.16 -24.70 -2.42
C LEU A 74 7.24 -23.62 -2.54
N ARG A 75 8.52 -23.97 -2.42
CA ARG A 75 9.63 -23.03 -2.66
C ARG A 75 9.53 -22.39 -4.05
N ASP A 76 9.19 -23.19 -5.06
CA ASP A 76 9.22 -22.76 -6.46
C ASP A 76 8.05 -21.86 -6.82
N VAL A 77 6.92 -22.02 -6.10
CA VAL A 77 5.68 -21.25 -6.29
C VAL A 77 5.41 -20.20 -5.21
N ALA A 78 6.34 -20.01 -4.26
CA ALA A 78 6.14 -19.11 -3.12
C ALA A 78 5.95 -17.65 -3.54
N GLY A 79 6.56 -17.23 -4.65
CA GLY A 79 6.39 -15.87 -5.19
C GLY A 79 4.98 -15.65 -5.72
N GLY A 80 4.49 -16.61 -6.52
CA GLY A 80 3.12 -16.64 -7.03
C GLY A 80 2.07 -16.70 -5.91
N LEU A 81 2.26 -17.59 -4.94
CA LEU A 81 1.39 -17.73 -3.76
C LEU A 81 1.33 -16.46 -2.92
N SER A 82 2.45 -15.77 -2.74
CA SER A 82 2.50 -14.51 -1.99
C SER A 82 1.64 -13.43 -2.65
N SER A 83 1.76 -13.31 -3.98
CA SER A 83 0.95 -12.37 -4.76
C SER A 83 -0.53 -12.75 -4.76
N ALA A 84 -0.84 -14.06 -4.85
CA ALA A 84 -2.21 -14.56 -4.78
C ALA A 84 -2.85 -14.28 -3.42
N TRP A 85 -2.08 -14.42 -2.33
CA TRP A 85 -2.55 -14.12 -0.98
C TRP A 85 -2.84 -12.63 -0.79
N LEU A 86 -1.97 -11.75 -1.30
CA LEU A 86 -2.23 -10.31 -1.32
C LEU A 86 -3.49 -9.95 -2.12
N ALA A 87 -3.69 -10.58 -3.28
CA ALA A 87 -4.90 -10.43 -4.08
C ALA A 87 -6.14 -10.88 -3.30
N LEU A 88 -6.05 -12.00 -2.59
CA LEU A 88 -7.13 -12.53 -1.77
C LEU A 88 -7.50 -11.58 -0.64
N ILE A 89 -6.52 -11.10 0.15
CA ILE A 89 -6.78 -10.11 1.21
C ILE A 89 -7.46 -8.87 0.62
N ALA A 90 -6.92 -8.33 -0.47
CA ALA A 90 -7.44 -7.13 -1.10
C ALA A 90 -8.89 -7.35 -1.59
N ALA A 91 -9.17 -8.47 -2.25
CA ALA A 91 -10.51 -8.85 -2.70
C ALA A 91 -11.49 -9.04 -1.54
N VAL A 92 -11.09 -9.73 -0.47
CA VAL A 92 -11.93 -9.92 0.73
C VAL A 92 -12.25 -8.58 1.38
N THR A 93 -11.27 -7.68 1.50
CA THR A 93 -11.50 -6.34 2.08
C THR A 93 -12.46 -5.51 1.24
N LEU A 94 -12.44 -5.70 -0.09
CA LEU A 94 -13.39 -5.07 -1.01
C LEU A 94 -14.80 -5.64 -0.84
N LEU A 95 -14.91 -6.97 -0.72
CA LEU A 95 -16.18 -7.69 -0.56
C LEU A 95 -16.89 -7.33 0.76
N VAL A 96 -16.12 -7.22 1.85
CA VAL A 96 -16.63 -6.78 3.17
C VAL A 96 -16.88 -5.27 3.23
N ARG A 97 -16.67 -4.54 2.12
CA ARG A 97 -16.79 -3.07 2.00
C ARG A 97 -15.93 -2.30 3.01
N ARG A 98 -14.82 -2.91 3.44
CA ARG A 98 -13.81 -2.32 4.33
C ARG A 98 -12.45 -2.32 3.65
N PRO A 99 -12.25 -1.47 2.62
CA PRO A 99 -11.04 -1.47 1.80
C PRO A 99 -9.79 -1.31 2.67
N PHE A 100 -8.76 -2.15 2.49
CA PHE A 100 -7.54 -2.08 3.32
C PHE A 100 -6.84 -0.71 3.23
N VAL A 101 -6.95 -0.03 2.08
CA VAL A 101 -6.41 1.32 1.87
C VAL A 101 -7.05 2.33 2.82
N LEU A 102 -8.29 2.11 3.29
CA LEU A 102 -8.97 2.97 4.25
C LEU A 102 -8.19 3.08 5.55
N GLY A 103 -7.68 1.96 6.07
CA GLY A 103 -6.90 1.92 7.30
C GLY A 103 -5.61 2.71 7.19
N ILE A 104 -4.95 2.63 6.03
CA ILE A 104 -3.73 3.37 5.73
C ILE A 104 -4.04 4.86 5.55
N ALA A 105 -5.08 5.20 4.80
CA ALA A 105 -5.45 6.56 4.47
C ALA A 105 -5.85 7.38 5.71
N LYS A 106 -6.56 6.76 6.67
CA LYS A 106 -6.92 7.41 7.93
C LYS A 106 -5.71 7.91 8.73
N ARG A 107 -4.57 7.21 8.67
CA ARG A 107 -3.33 7.64 9.37
C ARG A 107 -2.68 8.89 8.77
N HIS A 108 -3.11 9.31 7.58
CA HIS A 108 -2.52 10.42 6.82
C HIS A 108 -3.52 11.53 6.50
N THR A 109 -4.78 11.38 6.91
CA THR A 109 -5.85 12.32 6.60
C THR A 109 -6.56 12.72 7.87
N ALA A 110 -7.02 13.96 7.92
CA ALA A 110 -7.66 14.51 9.09
C ALA A 110 -9.01 13.79 9.36
N PRO A 111 -9.40 13.55 10.63
CA PRO A 111 -10.59 12.74 10.96
C PRO A 111 -11.90 13.22 10.34
N GLU A 112 -12.00 14.53 10.05
CA GLU A 112 -13.17 15.19 9.51
C GLU A 112 -13.53 14.67 8.10
N VAL A 113 -12.53 14.19 7.33
CA VAL A 113 -12.77 13.66 5.98
C VAL A 113 -13.05 12.16 5.95
N TRP A 114 -12.86 11.43 7.07
CA TRP A 114 -12.95 9.96 7.09
C TRP A 114 -14.34 9.41 6.78
N THR A 115 -15.38 10.18 7.07
CA THR A 115 -16.79 9.79 6.86
C THR A 115 -17.30 10.22 5.49
N THR A 116 -16.55 11.05 4.75
CA THR A 116 -17.01 11.58 3.47
C THR A 116 -17.19 10.46 2.43
N PRO A 117 -18.28 10.48 1.62
CA PRO A 117 -18.49 9.50 0.56
C PRO A 117 -17.34 9.49 -0.47
N LEU A 118 -16.74 10.65 -0.74
CA LEU A 118 -15.62 10.80 -1.66
C LEU A 118 -14.35 10.09 -1.14
N PHE A 119 -14.05 10.20 0.15
CA PHE A 119 -12.91 9.52 0.76
C PHE A 119 -13.07 7.99 0.72
N ARG A 120 -14.26 7.49 1.11
CA ARG A 120 -14.56 6.06 1.06
C ARG A 120 -14.50 5.52 -0.37
N ARG A 121 -15.10 6.21 -1.34
CA ARG A 121 -15.07 5.82 -2.75
C ARG A 121 -13.64 5.79 -3.30
N THR A 122 -12.82 6.77 -2.93
CA THR A 122 -11.41 6.80 -3.31
C THR A 122 -10.67 5.58 -2.76
N CYS A 123 -10.83 5.27 -1.47
CA CYS A 123 -10.20 4.09 -0.87
C CYS A 123 -10.65 2.78 -1.54
N THR A 124 -11.93 2.66 -1.90
CA THR A 124 -12.47 1.51 -2.64
C THR A 124 -11.85 1.38 -4.03
N VAL A 125 -11.78 2.47 -4.81
CA VAL A 125 -11.17 2.47 -6.15
C VAL A 125 -9.70 2.11 -6.08
N LEU A 126 -8.97 2.68 -5.13
CA LEU A 126 -7.55 2.35 -4.92
C LEU A 126 -7.39 0.87 -4.55
N THR A 127 -8.20 0.36 -3.62
CA THR A 127 -8.17 -1.06 -3.24
C THR A 127 -8.48 -1.97 -4.43
N GLY A 128 -9.43 -1.60 -5.30
CA GLY A 128 -9.71 -2.33 -6.54
C GLY A 128 -8.51 -2.36 -7.49
N ALA A 129 -7.84 -1.23 -7.71
CA ALA A 129 -6.64 -1.17 -8.55
C ALA A 129 -5.50 -2.04 -8.00
N TRP A 130 -5.30 -2.04 -6.68
CA TRP A 130 -4.35 -2.93 -6.02
C TRP A 130 -4.73 -4.40 -6.15
N THR A 131 -6.01 -4.73 -5.99
CA THR A 131 -6.54 -6.10 -6.15
C THR A 131 -6.23 -6.63 -7.56
N ILE A 132 -6.51 -5.82 -8.59
CA ILE A 132 -6.21 -6.17 -9.98
C ILE A 132 -4.71 -6.36 -10.19
N GLY A 133 -3.89 -5.43 -9.69
CA GLY A 133 -2.43 -5.51 -9.77
C GLY A 133 -1.88 -6.80 -9.16
N PHE A 134 -2.30 -7.13 -7.93
CA PHE A 134 -1.88 -8.36 -7.27
C PHE A 134 -2.39 -9.62 -7.97
N THR A 135 -3.61 -9.61 -8.51
CA THR A 135 -4.16 -10.74 -9.25
C THR A 135 -3.36 -10.99 -10.53
N LEU A 136 -3.06 -9.94 -11.29
CA LEU A 136 -2.24 -10.05 -12.51
C LEU A 136 -0.82 -10.51 -12.18
N SER A 137 -0.22 -9.99 -11.10
CA SER A 137 1.09 -10.46 -10.63
C SER A 137 1.06 -11.92 -10.21
N ALA A 138 0.03 -12.37 -9.49
CA ALA A 138 -0.12 -13.76 -9.10
C ALA A 138 -0.15 -14.68 -10.32
N VAL A 139 -1.00 -14.36 -11.31
CA VAL A 139 -1.12 -15.14 -12.55
C VAL A 139 0.19 -15.14 -13.33
N ALA A 140 0.81 -13.97 -13.51
CA ALA A 140 2.05 -13.85 -14.27
C ALA A 140 3.23 -14.56 -13.58
N THR A 141 3.36 -14.42 -12.25
CA THR A 141 4.42 -15.09 -11.49
C THR A 141 4.23 -16.60 -11.49
N LEU A 142 3.01 -17.11 -11.26
CA LEU A 142 2.72 -18.54 -11.32
C LEU A 142 2.95 -19.11 -12.73
N ALA A 143 2.62 -18.36 -13.78
CA ALA A 143 2.89 -18.76 -15.17
C ALA A 143 4.40 -18.82 -15.45
N CYS A 144 5.18 -17.82 -15.00
CA CYS A 144 6.63 -17.85 -15.08
C CYS A 144 7.24 -19.03 -14.29
N GLU A 145 6.66 -19.35 -13.13
CA GLU A 145 7.05 -20.47 -12.29
C GLU A 145 6.81 -21.81 -13.01
N ALA A 146 5.62 -22.02 -13.57
CA ALA A 146 5.26 -23.20 -14.34
C ALA A 146 6.11 -23.37 -15.62
N ALA A 147 6.48 -22.27 -16.26
CA ALA A 147 7.31 -22.28 -17.46
C ALA A 147 8.81 -22.44 -17.19
N GLY A 148 9.25 -22.53 -15.92
CA GLY A 148 10.67 -22.59 -15.57
C GLY A 148 11.44 -21.31 -15.95
N SER A 149 10.74 -20.16 -16.02
CA SER A 149 11.35 -18.88 -16.36
C SER A 149 12.38 -18.47 -15.31
N GLY A 150 13.53 -17.96 -15.76
CA GLY A 150 14.59 -17.48 -14.87
C GLY A 150 14.16 -16.35 -13.93
N THR A 151 15.07 -15.94 -13.05
CA THR A 151 14.79 -14.95 -11.97
C THR A 151 14.36 -13.57 -12.51
N LEU A 152 14.86 -13.16 -13.68
CA LEU A 152 14.67 -11.82 -14.22
C LEU A 152 13.18 -11.51 -14.57
N PRO A 153 12.45 -12.35 -15.34
CA PRO A 153 11.01 -12.19 -15.54
C PRO A 153 10.20 -12.08 -14.24
N ARG A 154 10.54 -12.90 -13.23
CA ARG A 154 9.82 -12.90 -11.95
C ARG A 154 10.00 -11.57 -11.20
N VAL A 155 11.23 -11.06 -11.16
CA VAL A 155 11.52 -9.74 -10.55
C VAL A 155 10.79 -8.62 -11.30
N ILE A 156 10.76 -8.66 -12.63
CA ILE A 156 10.05 -7.66 -13.44
C ILE A 156 8.55 -7.68 -13.12
N VAL A 157 7.92 -8.85 -13.10
CA VAL A 157 6.49 -9.00 -12.75
C VAL A 157 6.21 -8.48 -11.35
N GLN A 158 7.10 -8.75 -10.40
CA GLN A 158 6.97 -8.25 -9.03
C GLN A 158 7.08 -6.72 -8.96
N VAL A 159 8.10 -6.14 -9.60
CA VAL A 159 8.30 -4.69 -9.64
C VAL A 159 7.13 -3.99 -10.32
N LEU A 160 6.62 -4.52 -11.43
CA LEU A 160 5.44 -3.98 -12.11
C LEU A 160 4.17 -4.12 -11.26
N GLY A 161 4.02 -5.25 -10.57
CA GLY A 161 2.90 -5.56 -9.68
C GLY A 161 2.69 -4.56 -8.56
N PHE A 162 3.78 -4.06 -7.97
CA PHE A 162 3.73 -3.00 -6.96
C PHE A 162 3.82 -1.60 -7.56
N GLY A 163 4.59 -1.44 -8.64
CA GLY A 163 4.87 -0.15 -9.27
C GLY A 163 3.64 0.46 -9.96
N LEU A 164 2.91 -0.34 -10.75
CA LEU A 164 1.74 0.14 -11.50
C LEU A 164 0.60 0.62 -10.57
N PRO A 165 0.17 -0.16 -9.56
CA PRO A 165 -0.85 0.33 -8.62
C PRO A 165 -0.38 1.53 -7.80
N ALA A 166 0.90 1.59 -7.43
CA ALA A 166 1.45 2.73 -6.71
C ALA A 166 1.45 4.02 -7.56
N ALA A 167 1.86 3.94 -8.82
CA ALA A 167 1.83 5.05 -9.77
C ALA A 167 0.40 5.51 -10.07
N PHE A 168 -0.52 4.56 -10.26
CA PHE A 168 -1.95 4.84 -10.40
C PHE A 168 -2.49 5.55 -9.16
N THR A 169 -2.16 5.06 -7.96
CA THR A 169 -2.59 5.66 -6.69
C THR A 169 -2.17 7.12 -6.58
N ARG A 170 -0.90 7.42 -6.86
CA ARG A 170 -0.36 8.80 -6.84
C ARG A 170 -1.11 9.71 -7.81
N SER A 171 -1.34 9.23 -9.03
CA SER A 171 -1.99 9.98 -10.10
C SER A 171 -3.48 10.21 -9.81
N TYR A 172 -4.17 9.21 -9.28
CA TYR A 172 -5.59 9.27 -8.94
C TYR A 172 -5.84 10.23 -7.77
N VAL A 173 -5.04 10.13 -6.70
CA VAL A 173 -5.14 11.04 -5.54
C VAL A 173 -4.88 12.48 -5.96
N LYS A 174 -3.89 12.73 -6.83
CA LYS A 174 -3.64 14.07 -7.40
C LYS A 174 -4.88 14.60 -8.14
N LYS A 175 -5.46 13.83 -9.06
CA LYS A 175 -6.66 14.21 -9.82
C LYS A 175 -7.87 14.50 -8.92
N VAL A 176 -8.10 13.69 -7.89
CA VAL A 176 -9.20 13.90 -6.94
C VAL A 176 -9.00 15.19 -6.14
N ARG A 177 -7.76 15.46 -5.68
CA ARG A 177 -7.42 16.69 -4.96
C ARG A 177 -7.60 17.95 -5.82
N ASP A 178 -7.18 17.89 -7.08
CA ASP A 178 -7.30 19.02 -8.01
C ASP A 178 -8.77 19.34 -8.32
N ARG A 179 -9.63 18.31 -8.48
CA ARG A 179 -11.09 18.49 -8.64
C ARG A 179 -11.78 19.04 -7.39
N ALA A 180 -11.35 18.62 -6.20
CA ALA A 180 -11.90 19.12 -4.94
C ALA A 180 -11.56 20.61 -4.71
N ARG A 181 -10.39 21.06 -5.17
CA ARG A 181 -9.98 22.48 -5.13
C ARG A 181 -10.73 23.33 -6.16
N GLY A 182 -10.93 22.81 -7.38
CA GLY A 182 -11.68 23.52 -8.42
C GLY A 182 -13.16 23.71 -8.11
N SER A 183 -13.77 22.79 -7.35
CA SER A 183 -15.19 22.88 -6.93
C SER A 183 -15.45 23.82 -5.75
N HIS A 184 -14.44 24.12 -4.93
CA HIS A 184 -14.52 25.16 -3.89
C HIS A 184 -14.17 26.56 -4.41
N GLY A 185 -13.79 26.69 -5.69
CA GLY A 185 -13.39 27.94 -6.33
C GLY A 185 -14.50 28.65 -7.13
N SER A 186 -15.71 28.10 -7.22
CA SER A 186 -16.75 28.64 -8.12
C SER A 186 -17.87 29.45 -7.45
N HIS A 187 -17.85 29.71 -6.14
CA HIS A 187 -18.64 30.78 -5.49
C HIS A 187 -18.12 31.07 -4.07
N VAL A 188 -17.12 31.93 -3.93
CA VAL A 188 -16.89 32.72 -2.71
C VAL A 188 -16.47 34.13 -3.15
N PRO A 189 -17.28 35.18 -2.95
CA PRO A 189 -16.79 36.54 -3.08
C PRO A 189 -15.70 36.75 -2.04
N ALA A 190 -14.62 37.43 -2.45
CA ALA A 190 -13.44 37.71 -1.64
C ALA A 190 -13.79 37.94 -0.16
N ILE A 191 -13.50 36.96 0.69
CA ILE A 191 -13.37 37.23 2.11
C ILE A 191 -12.08 38.04 2.22
N ALA A 192 -12.24 39.31 2.53
CA ALA A 192 -11.15 40.22 2.84
C ALA A 192 -10.26 39.56 3.90
N VAL A 193 -9.07 39.14 3.49
CA VAL A 193 -7.94 39.05 4.40
C VAL A 193 -7.50 40.50 4.63
N GLY A 194 -8.24 41.18 5.50
CA GLY A 194 -7.81 42.43 6.10
C GLY A 194 -6.58 42.15 6.94
N GLY A 195 -5.44 42.68 6.50
CA GLY A 195 -4.19 42.50 7.22
C GLY A 195 -2.91 42.92 6.50
N GLU A 196 -2.96 43.58 5.34
CA GLU A 196 -1.80 44.28 4.80
C GLU A 196 -2.20 45.69 4.38
N THR A 197 -2.10 46.59 5.35
CA THR A 197 -2.06 48.04 5.12
C THR A 197 -0.81 48.35 4.33
N THR A 198 -1.00 48.82 3.11
CA THR A 198 -0.04 49.54 2.30
C THR A 198 0.71 50.58 3.14
N PHE A 199 2.05 50.51 3.16
CA PHE A 199 2.87 51.70 3.38
C PHE A 199 3.98 51.73 2.34
N SER A 200 3.72 52.51 1.29
CA SER A 200 4.74 53.04 0.40
C SER A 200 5.04 54.46 0.88
N THR A 201 6.30 54.74 1.25
CA THR A 201 6.96 56.05 1.09
C THR A 201 8.47 55.88 1.29
N VAL A 202 9.26 55.92 0.21
CA VAL A 202 10.17 57.02 -0.22
C VAL A 202 11.58 56.92 0.39
N PRO A 203 12.67 56.93 -0.43
CA PRO A 203 14.05 56.83 0.04
C PRO A 203 14.61 58.19 0.51
N PRO A 204 15.64 58.22 1.37
CA PRO A 204 16.30 59.47 1.74
C PRO A 204 17.36 59.88 0.70
N ALA A 205 17.18 61.05 0.09
CA ALA A 205 18.26 61.81 -0.56
C ALA A 205 18.67 62.95 0.38
N GLY A 206 19.99 63.14 0.53
CA GLY A 206 20.60 63.85 1.65
C GLY A 206 20.49 65.37 1.70
N ARG A 207 20.94 65.89 2.84
CA ARG A 207 21.75 67.11 3.02
C ARG A 207 22.63 66.90 4.25
#